data_AF-A0A3B8JFC5-F1
#
_entry.id   AF-A0A3B8JFC5-F1
#
_cell.length_a   1.000
_cell.length_b   1.000
_cell.length_c   1.000
_cell.angle_alpha   90.00
_cell.angle_beta   90.00
_cell.angle_gamma   90.00
#
_symmetry.space_group_name_H-M   'P 1'
#
loop_
_entity.id
_entity.type
_entity.pdbx_description
1 polymer ?
#
loop_
_entity_poly.entity_id
_entity_poly.type
_entity_poly.pdbx_seq_one_letter_code
_entity_poly.pdbx_strand_id
1 'polypeptide(L)' 'MPTASFSLNPPVTSDAAEIELGDLLDGGEPTPLKYKLALKTLTKHTLVTGINGSGKSTTCLKIIREMLKLNIPFL' A
#
# COMPACT_ATOMS: atom_id res chain seq x y z
N MET A 1 -6.65 10.39 30.29
CA MET A 1 -5.20 10.35 30.03
C MET A 1 -5.03 10.17 28.53
N PRO A 2 -4.16 10.93 27.83
CA PRO A 2 -3.87 10.64 26.43
C PRO A 2 -3.05 9.35 26.38
N THR A 3 -3.65 8.28 25.89
CA THR A 3 -2.96 7.01 25.64
C THR A 3 -2.21 7.14 24.32
N ALA A 4 -0.90 6.91 24.31
CA ALA A 4 -0.15 6.84 23.06
C ALA A 4 -0.63 5.63 22.26
N SER A 5 -1.20 5.87 21.07
CA SER A 5 -1.51 4.80 20.13
C SER A 5 -0.26 4.46 19.33
N PHE A 6 0.30 3.28 19.60
CA PHE A 6 1.38 2.71 18.80
C PHE A 6 0.76 1.88 17.67
N SER A 7 1.38 1.90 16.48
CA SER A 7 1.04 1.14 15.25
C SER A 7 0.51 1.94 14.06
N LEU A 8 0.23 3.24 14.20
CA LEU A 8 -0.23 4.11 13.10
C LEU A 8 0.88 4.89 12.38
N ASN A 9 2.13 4.47 12.54
CA ASN A 9 3.26 5.15 11.90
C ASN A 9 3.39 4.67 10.45
N PRO A 10 3.06 5.49 9.44
CA PRO A 10 3.31 5.11 8.06
C PRO A 10 4.83 4.95 7.84
N PRO A 11 5.25 4.07 6.91
CA PRO A 11 6.65 3.97 6.55
C PRO A 11 7.13 5.33 6.02
N VAL A 12 8.20 5.85 6.61
CA VAL A 12 8.84 7.06 6.12
C VAL A 12 9.48 6.72 4.78
N THR A 13 8.89 7.24 3.71
CA THR A 13 9.40 7.04 2.37
C THR A 13 10.07 8.33 1.92
N SER A 14 11.35 8.23 1.57
CA SER A 14 12.18 9.35 1.07
C SER A 14 12.43 9.22 -0.44
N ASP A 15 11.67 8.35 -1.11
CA ASP A 15 11.89 8.00 -2.50
C ASP A 15 11.02 8.87 -3.41
N ALA A 16 11.55 9.26 -4.57
CA ALA A 16 10.86 10.18 -5.46
C ALA A 16 9.61 9.56 -6.12
N ALA A 17 9.55 8.22 -6.18
CA ALA A 17 8.45 7.46 -6.76
C ALA A 17 7.79 6.55 -5.71
N GLU A 18 6.50 6.80 -5.47
CA GLU A 18 5.68 6.08 -4.51
C GLU A 18 4.36 5.66 -5.14
N ILE A 19 3.81 4.54 -4.68
CA ILE A 19 2.45 4.11 -5.02
C ILE A 19 1.57 4.11 -3.78
N GLU A 20 0.30 4.52 -3.94
CA GLU A 20 -0.69 4.49 -2.87
C GLU A 20 -1.46 3.15 -2.90
N LEU A 21 -1.33 2.33 -1.87
CA LEU A 21 -2.04 1.05 -1.78
C LEU A 21 -3.48 1.23 -1.29
N GLY A 22 -3.71 2.08 -0.30
CA GLY A 22 -5.04 2.33 0.27
C GLY A 22 -4.99 3.06 1.60
N ASP A 23 -6.05 2.91 2.39
CA ASP A 23 -6.20 3.55 3.71
C ASP A 23 -5.66 2.65 4.82
N LEU A 24 -5.03 3.27 5.82
CA LEU A 24 -4.68 2.59 7.06
C LEU A 24 -5.94 2.45 7.92
N LEU A 25 -6.19 1.25 8.42
CA LEU A 25 -7.35 0.97 9.27
C LEU A 25 -6.93 0.90 10.74
N ASP A 26 -7.73 1.48 11.63
CA ASP A 26 -7.60 1.34 13.09
C ASP A 26 -8.95 0.88 13.67
N GLY A 27 -8.95 -0.23 14.42
CA GLY A 27 -10.19 -0.82 14.95
C GLY A 27 -11.22 -1.24 13.89
N GLY A 28 -10.82 -1.38 12.62
CA GLY A 28 -11.71 -1.67 11.48
C GLY A 28 -12.23 -0.43 10.75
N GLU A 29 -11.98 0.77 11.29
CA GLU A 29 -12.37 2.03 10.67
C GLU A 29 -11.22 2.64 9.87
N PRO A 30 -11.48 3.25 8.71
CA PRO A 30 -10.46 3.93 7.94
C PRO A 30 -9.98 5.19 8.66
N THR A 31 -8.66 5.35 8.70
CA THR A 31 -8.03 6.57 9.20
C THR A 31 -7.76 7.54 8.03
N PRO A 32 -7.49 8.83 8.30
CA PRO A 32 -7.07 9.77 7.25
C PRO A 32 -5.70 9.45 6.62
N LEU A 33 -4.96 8.47 7.18
CA LEU A 33 -3.62 8.13 6.73
C LEU A 33 -3.66 7.19 5.53
N LYS A 34 -3.02 7.62 4.43
CA LYS A 34 -2.79 6.77 3.26
C LYS A 34 -1.56 5.90 3.46
N TYR A 35 -1.70 4.61 3.16
CA TYR A 35 -0.58 3.69 3.13
C TYR A 35 0.10 3.75 1.77
N LYS A 36 1.32 4.30 1.76
CA LYS A 36 2.15 4.44 0.57
C LYS A 36 3.34 3.49 0.62
N LEU A 37 3.76 3.05 -0.55
CA LEU A 37 4.93 2.18 -0.70
C LEU A 37 5.93 2.84 -1.66
N ALA A 38 7.20 2.91 -1.25
CA ALA A 38 8.29 3.23 -2.15
C ALA A 38 8.31 2.23 -3.31
N LEU A 39 8.33 2.72 -4.55
CA LEU A 39 8.32 1.86 -5.73
C LEU A 39 9.48 0.85 -5.72
N LYS A 40 10.66 1.28 -5.23
CA LYS A 40 11.84 0.44 -5.06
C LYS A 40 11.61 -0.79 -4.17
N THR A 41 10.57 -0.80 -3.33
CA THR A 41 10.24 -1.98 -2.53
C THR A 41 9.70 -3.12 -3.38
N LEU A 42 9.03 -2.83 -4.49
CA LEU A 42 8.47 -3.85 -5.39
C LEU A 42 9.56 -4.64 -6.15
N THR A 43 10.79 -4.15 -6.21
CA THR A 43 11.91 -4.86 -6.87
C THR A 43 12.38 -6.08 -6.07
N LYS A 44 11.97 -6.21 -4.80
CA LYS A 44 12.36 -7.31 -3.91
C LYS A 44 11.50 -8.58 -4.09
N HIS A 45 10.75 -8.69 -5.20
CA HIS A 45 9.69 -9.66 -5.45
C HIS A 45 8.55 -9.57 -4.42
N THR A 46 7.33 -9.29 -4.89
CA THR A 46 6.16 -9.15 -4.01
C THR A 46 5.28 -10.39 -4.13
N LEU A 47 4.91 -10.99 -3.00
CA LEU A 47 3.96 -12.10 -2.95
C LEU A 47 2.57 -11.58 -2.51
N VAL A 48 1.58 -11.73 -3.38
CA VAL A 48 0.17 -11.44 -3.05
C VAL A 48 -0.57 -12.77 -2.85
N THR A 49 -0.96 -13.06 -1.62
CA THR A 49 -1.60 -14.34 -1.24
C THR A 49 -2.87 -14.10 -0.40
N GLY A 50 -3.69 -15.14 -0.23
CA GLY A 50 -4.98 -15.08 0.45
C GLY A 50 -6.01 -16.07 -0.12
N ILE A 51 -7.14 -16.24 0.56
CA ILE A 51 -8.23 -17.13 0.12
C ILE A 51 -8.96 -16.59 -1.11
N ASN A 52 -9.81 -17.41 -1.74
CA ASN A 52 -10.65 -16.94 -2.84
C ASN A 52 -11.62 -15.86 -2.36
N GLY A 53 -11.82 -14.82 -3.17
CA GLY A 53 -12.62 -13.65 -2.80
C GLY A 53 -11.93 -12.64 -1.88
N SER A 54 -10.70 -12.89 -1.40
CA SER A 54 -9.98 -11.97 -0.50
C SER A 54 -9.40 -10.72 -1.17
N GLY A 55 -9.63 -10.52 -2.47
CA GLY A 55 -9.18 -9.35 -3.20
C GLY A 55 -7.77 -9.41 -3.81
N LYS A 56 -7.09 -10.56 -3.88
CA LYS A 56 -5.74 -10.69 -4.50
C LYS A 56 -5.63 -10.03 -5.88
N SER A 57 -6.51 -10.39 -6.81
CA SER A 57 -6.52 -9.83 -8.18
C SER A 57 -6.80 -8.33 -8.16
N THR A 58 -7.68 -7.87 -7.26
CA THR A 58 -7.97 -6.45 -7.06
C THR A 58 -6.75 -5.69 -6.55
N THR A 59 -6.01 -6.27 -5.61
CA THR A 59 -4.76 -5.71 -5.08
C THR A 59 -3.69 -5.61 -6.17
N CYS A 60 -3.49 -6.65 -6.98
CA CYS A 60 -2.57 -6.61 -8.12
C CYS A 60 -2.97 -5.51 -9.12
N LEU A 61 -4.26 -5.42 -9.46
CA LEU A 61 -4.75 -4.41 -10.39
C LEU A 61 -4.61 -2.98 -9.83
N LYS A 62 -4.76 -2.80 -8.51
CA LYS A 62 -4.50 -1.53 -7.83
C LYS A 62 -3.03 -1.13 -7.96
N ILE A 63 -2.10 -2.05 -7.70
CA ILE A 63 -0.65 -1.81 -7.87
C ILE A 63 -0.35 -1.41 -9.33
N ILE A 64 -0.84 -2.17 -10.31
CA ILE A 64 -0.65 -1.88 -11.73
C ILE A 64 -1.20 -0.51 -12.11
N ARG A 65 -2.40 -0.14 -11.62
CA ARG A 65 -2.99 1.18 -11.86
C ARG A 65 -2.14 2.31 -11.31
N GLU A 66 -1.56 2.16 -10.13
CA GLU A 66 -0.64 3.17 -9.58
C GLU A 66 0.66 3.25 -10.40
N MET A 67 1.21 2.12 -10.84
CA MET A 67 2.39 2.09 -11.71
C MET A 67 2.13 2.75 -13.07
N LEU A 68 0.94 2.56 -13.64
CA LEU A 68 0.50 3.21 -14.87
C LEU A 68 0.45 4.73 -14.77
N LYS A 69 0.00 5.29 -13.64
CA LYS A 69 0.01 6.75 -13.41
C LYS A 69 1.42 7.33 -13.45
N LEU A 70 2.42 6.52 -13.09
CA LEU A 70 3.84 6.87 -13.13
C LEU A 70 4.50 6.53 -14.48
N ASN A 71 3.72 6.09 -15.48
CA ASN A 71 4.18 5.64 -16.79
C ASN A 71 5.20 4.48 -16.73
N ILE A 72 5.07 3.60 -15.73
CA ILE A 72 5.92 2.43 -15.59
C ILE A 72 5.28 1.27 -16.37
N PRO A 73 6.02 0.61 -17.27
CA PRO A 73 5.51 -0.54 -18.00
C PRO A 73 5.28 -1.72 -17.05
N PHE A 74 4.26 -2.51 -17.36
CA PHE A 74 3.92 -3.76 -16.66
C PHE A 74 3.61 -4.84 -17.70
N LEU A 75 3.58 -6.09 -17.24
CA LEU A 75 3.17 -7.27 -18.01
C LEU A 75 1.84 -7.80 -17.49
#